data_AF-A0A1M5V1G4-F1
#
_entry.id   AF-A0A1M5V1G4-F1
#
_cell.length_a   1.000
_cell.length_b   1.000
_cell.length_c   1.000
_cell.angle_alpha   90.00
_cell.angle_beta   90.00
_cell.angle_gamma   90.00
#
_symmetry.space_group_name_H-M   'P 1'
#
loop_
_entity.id
_entity.type
_entity.pdbx_description
1 polymer ?
#
loop_
_entity_poly.entity_id
_entity_poly.type
_entity_poly.pdbx_seq_one_letter_code
_entity_poly.pdbx_strand_id
1 'polypeptide(L)'
;MKLIYICSPLRGDMEANLKRASQYCAYAASCGVIPIAPHVAWNGVFDDTIPAKREAALRLGLELLKRCDEVWVMGNEITQGMQGEIDEAARLHRATVYVLDEQVEQDLKIRQEHTPLALEDCILDSNRQDYEGKTLVLDAQCLITNCRKSENSLWVAYNGFGCTYGARGQAVYAKSLFDGHEAHWERADFLGIVKPESLEKWLRQNPIRHEMAYEVAQEAKQEHSLEPSAKGDLGWPYVNGYCHGENTRLVPTAENLAAYIATKGLEGDLTITNPLDQPFLTTYGTFIDRCSDFAFLEQQLKPVLIPLQTGEIEPPPIQEYSGPYELADDEEELDGELEP
;
A
#
# COMPACT_ATOMS: atom_id res chain seq x y z
N MET A 1 8.55 27.49 -3.92
CA MET A 1 8.20 26.62 -2.77
C MET A 1 6.74 26.85 -2.45
N LYS A 2 6.03 25.81 -1.98
CA LYS A 2 4.61 25.92 -1.61
C LYS A 2 4.46 26.55 -0.22
N LEU A 3 3.43 27.37 -0.02
CA LEU A 3 2.99 27.88 1.27
C LEU A 3 1.98 26.90 1.88
N ILE A 4 2.27 26.42 3.08
CA ILE A 4 1.54 25.34 3.73
C ILE A 4 0.96 25.82 5.05
N TYR A 5 -0.35 25.66 5.19
CA TYR A 5 -1.02 25.92 6.45
C TYR A 5 -0.81 24.74 7.40
N ILE A 6 -0.25 24.98 8.58
CA ILE A 6 -0.07 23.97 9.61
C ILE A 6 -1.29 23.98 10.54
N CYS A 7 -2.10 22.93 10.42
CA CYS A 7 -3.27 22.64 11.25
C CYS A 7 -2.85 21.67 12.37
N SER A 8 -2.89 22.11 13.63
CA SER A 8 -2.48 21.29 14.77
C SER A 8 -3.26 21.65 16.04
N PRO A 9 -3.33 20.76 17.04
CA PRO A 9 -3.98 21.06 18.32
C PRO A 9 -3.36 22.27 19.02
N LEU A 10 -4.19 23.11 19.63
CA LEU A 10 -3.77 24.22 20.51
C LEU A 10 -4.33 24.09 21.93
N ARG A 11 -5.61 23.72 22.07
CA ARG A 11 -6.29 23.60 23.37
C ARG A 11 -5.73 22.46 24.22
N GLY A 12 -5.89 22.56 25.54
CA GLY A 12 -5.32 21.63 26.52
C GLY A 12 -4.05 22.23 27.12
N ASP A 13 -2.94 21.52 27.01
CA ASP A 13 -1.61 22.05 27.36
C ASP A 13 -1.11 23.00 26.26
N MET A 14 -1.51 24.27 26.37
CA MET A 14 -1.20 25.29 25.36
C MET A 14 0.30 25.51 25.15
N GLU A 15 1.10 25.42 26.22
CA GLU A 15 2.55 25.63 26.13
C GLU A 15 3.23 24.47 25.38
N ALA A 16 2.87 23.23 25.74
CA ALA A 16 3.35 22.05 25.02
C ALA A 16 2.89 22.06 23.55
N ASN A 17 1.63 22.38 23.28
CA ASN A 17 1.08 22.43 21.93
C ASN A 17 1.73 23.51 21.07
N LEU A 18 2.00 24.69 21.62
CA LEU A 18 2.69 25.75 20.90
C LEU A 18 4.13 25.35 20.52
N LYS A 19 4.83 24.70 21.46
CA LYS A 19 6.16 24.14 21.20
C LYS A 19 6.10 23.06 20.10
N ARG A 20 5.09 22.20 20.16
CA ARG A 20 4.88 21.13 19.18
C ARG A 20 4.55 21.67 17.79
N ALA A 21 3.67 22.67 17.70
CA ALA A 21 3.38 23.37 16.46
C ALA A 21 4.61 24.05 15.84
N SER A 22 5.51 24.58 16.68
CA SER A 22 6.79 25.12 16.23
C SER A 22 7.71 24.00 15.66
N GLN A 23 7.71 22.82 16.28
CA GLN A 23 8.43 21.64 15.77
C GLN A 23 7.83 21.16 14.43
N TYR A 24 6.51 21.15 14.29
CA TYR A 24 5.84 20.85 13.02
C TYR A 24 6.21 21.84 11.91
N CYS A 25 6.28 23.13 12.23
CA CYS A 25 6.79 24.12 11.28
C CYS A 25 8.25 23.81 10.90
N ALA A 26 9.12 23.49 11.85
CA ALA A 26 10.51 23.13 11.55
C ALA A 26 10.60 21.88 10.64
N TYR A 27 9.81 20.84 10.94
CA TYR A 27 9.71 19.63 10.13
C TYR A 27 9.22 19.95 8.71
N ALA A 28 8.10 20.67 8.56
CA ALA A 28 7.59 21.04 7.23
C ALA A 28 8.61 21.88 6.44
N ALA A 29 9.27 22.85 7.09
CA ALA A 29 10.34 23.62 6.45
C ALA A 29 11.47 22.71 5.93
N SER A 30 11.84 21.69 6.72
CA SER A 30 12.86 20.71 6.33
C SER A 30 12.44 19.78 5.18
N CYS A 31 11.13 19.67 4.90
CA CYS A 31 10.59 18.98 3.72
C CYS A 31 10.58 19.88 2.47
N GLY A 32 11.09 21.11 2.53
CA GLY A 32 11.23 22.00 1.36
C GLY A 32 10.01 22.90 1.08
N VAL A 33 9.14 23.10 2.07
CA VAL A 33 7.96 23.99 1.97
C VAL A 33 8.07 25.20 2.90
N ILE A 34 7.19 26.19 2.74
CA ILE A 34 7.07 27.36 3.62
C ILE A 34 5.88 27.11 4.56
N PRO A 35 6.09 26.78 5.84
CA PRO A 35 5.01 26.50 6.77
C PRO A 35 4.51 27.76 7.47
N ILE A 36 3.21 27.79 7.78
CA ILE A 36 2.62 28.79 8.67
C ILE A 36 1.58 28.17 9.61
N ALA A 37 1.85 28.24 10.91
CA ALA A 37 0.89 27.92 11.96
C ALA A 37 0.35 29.23 12.56
N PRO A 38 -0.94 29.57 12.39
CA PRO A 38 -1.46 30.86 12.85
C PRO A 38 -1.30 31.10 14.36
N HIS A 39 -1.49 30.05 15.17
CA HIS A 39 -1.36 30.15 16.62
C HIS A 39 0.11 30.29 17.09
N VAL A 40 1.08 29.88 16.26
CA VAL A 40 2.50 30.20 16.48
C VAL A 40 2.80 31.64 16.04
N ALA A 41 2.35 32.01 14.83
CA ALA A 41 2.62 33.32 14.23
C ALA A 41 1.97 34.49 14.98
N TRP A 42 0.82 34.26 15.61
CA TRP A 42 0.05 35.26 16.33
C TRP A 42 0.01 35.01 17.83
N ASN A 43 0.94 34.21 18.35
CA ASN A 43 1.06 34.00 19.79
C ASN A 43 1.22 35.35 20.52
N GLY A 44 0.35 35.61 21.50
CA GLY A 44 0.31 36.88 22.25
C GLY A 44 -0.34 38.06 21.51
N VAL A 45 -0.78 37.90 20.26
CA VAL A 45 -1.49 38.95 19.49
C VAL A 45 -2.99 38.90 19.76
N PHE A 46 -3.58 37.70 19.78
CA PHE A 46 -5.00 37.49 20.08
C PHE A 46 -5.14 36.79 21.44
N ASP A 47 -6.04 37.31 22.28
CA ASP A 47 -6.37 36.68 23.55
C ASP A 47 -7.57 35.75 23.34
N ASP A 48 -7.27 34.46 23.31
CA ASP A 48 -8.22 33.37 23.05
C ASP A 48 -9.25 33.17 24.16
N THR A 49 -9.06 33.80 25.32
CA THR A 49 -10.05 33.80 26.42
C THR A 49 -11.21 34.77 26.16
N ILE A 50 -11.04 35.71 25.23
CA ILE A 50 -12.05 36.69 24.84
C ILE A 50 -12.76 36.20 23.57
N PRO A 51 -14.06 35.84 23.62
CA PRO A 51 -14.77 35.24 22.49
C PRO A 51 -14.68 36.03 21.18
N ALA A 52 -14.84 37.36 21.25
CA ALA A 52 -14.78 38.22 20.06
C ALA A 52 -13.37 38.28 19.42
N LYS A 53 -12.29 38.23 20.23
CA LYS A 53 -10.92 38.21 19.71
C LYS A 53 -10.59 36.84 19.12
N ARG A 54 -11.05 35.77 19.76
CA ARG A 54 -10.96 34.39 19.26
C ARG A 54 -11.64 34.26 17.90
N GLU A 55 -12.86 34.79 17.75
CA GLU A 55 -13.59 34.78 16.47
C GLU A 55 -12.83 35.55 15.38
N ALA A 56 -12.27 36.72 15.72
CA ALA A 56 -11.44 37.48 14.79
C ALA A 56 -10.18 36.70 14.36
N ALA A 57 -9.50 36.03 15.30
CA ALA A 57 -8.33 35.20 15.03
C ALA A 57 -8.66 34.02 14.11
N LEU A 58 -9.76 33.31 14.39
CA LEU A 58 -10.26 32.23 13.53
C LEU A 58 -10.56 32.72 12.12
N ARG A 59 -11.25 33.85 11.99
CA ARG A 59 -11.55 34.45 10.68
C ARG A 59 -10.29 34.79 9.89
N LEU A 60 -9.27 35.35 10.56
CA LEU A 60 -7.98 35.63 9.93
C LEU A 60 -7.23 34.34 9.56
N GLY A 61 -7.33 33.29 10.37
CA GLY A 61 -6.77 31.97 10.09
C GLY A 61 -7.36 31.37 8.80
N LEU A 62 -8.68 31.40 8.65
CA LEU A 62 -9.35 30.93 7.43
C LEU A 62 -9.00 31.78 6.20
N GLU A 63 -8.85 33.09 6.36
CA GLU A 63 -8.35 33.96 5.28
C GLU A 63 -6.91 33.61 4.90
N LEU A 64 -6.05 33.30 5.86
CA LEU A 64 -4.69 32.83 5.59
C LEU A 64 -4.70 31.49 4.85
N LEU A 65 -5.56 30.55 5.26
CA LEU A 65 -5.71 29.24 4.63
C LEU A 65 -6.02 29.36 3.12
N LYS A 66 -6.90 30.30 2.72
CA LYS A 66 -7.21 30.56 1.29
C LYS A 66 -5.99 30.91 0.44
N ARG A 67 -4.95 31.48 1.05
CA ARG A 67 -3.70 31.92 0.41
C ARG A 67 -2.62 30.83 0.43
N CYS A 68 -2.84 29.76 1.19
CA CYS A 68 -1.96 28.60 1.21
C CYS A 68 -2.26 27.68 0.03
N ASP A 69 -1.24 26.97 -0.43
CA ASP A 69 -1.34 25.97 -1.49
C ASP A 69 -1.96 24.67 -0.95
N GLU A 70 -1.68 24.32 0.30
CA GLU A 70 -2.13 23.09 0.95
C GLU A 70 -2.32 23.28 2.47
N VAL A 71 -2.98 22.31 3.10
CA VAL A 71 -3.12 22.21 4.55
C VAL A 71 -2.45 20.94 5.04
N TRP A 72 -1.56 21.04 6.01
CA TRP A 72 -0.96 19.89 6.67
C TRP A 72 -1.54 19.76 8.08
N VAL A 73 -2.29 18.68 8.29
CA VAL A 73 -2.89 18.28 9.56
C VAL A 73 -1.86 17.47 10.33
N MET A 74 -1.40 18.00 11.45
CA MET A 74 -0.28 17.44 12.21
C MET A 74 -0.75 16.79 13.51
N GLY A 75 -0.15 15.64 13.80
CA GLY A 75 -0.34 14.86 15.02
C GLY A 75 -1.39 13.77 14.89
N ASN A 76 -1.56 13.02 15.97
CA ASN A 76 -2.34 11.77 15.95
C ASN A 76 -3.85 11.95 16.18
N GLU A 77 -4.29 13.16 16.54
CA GLU A 77 -5.68 13.46 16.89
C GLU A 77 -6.22 14.66 16.11
N ILE A 78 -7.48 14.56 15.67
CA ILE A 78 -8.21 15.68 15.05
C ILE A 78 -9.13 16.29 16.11
N THR A 79 -8.82 17.52 16.51
CA THR A 79 -9.65 18.27 17.46
C THR A 79 -10.77 19.03 16.76
N GLN A 80 -11.82 19.43 17.48
CA GLN A 80 -12.90 20.27 16.95
C GLN A 80 -12.38 21.58 16.31
N GLY A 81 -11.30 22.15 16.85
CA GLY A 81 -10.68 23.36 16.30
C GLY A 81 -10.03 23.13 14.93
N MET A 82 -9.45 21.95 14.74
CA MET A 82 -8.84 21.52 13.46
C MET A 82 -9.91 21.20 12.43
N GLN A 83 -11.04 20.60 12.85
CA GLN A 83 -12.11 20.20 11.93
C GLN A 83 -12.61 21.38 11.07
N GLY A 84 -12.79 22.57 11.65
CA GLY A 84 -13.21 23.74 10.88
C GLY A 84 -12.20 24.19 9.82
N GLU A 85 -10.90 23.97 10.05
CA GLU A 85 -9.84 24.26 9.08
C GLU A 85 -9.80 23.20 7.96
N ILE A 86 -9.98 21.93 8.33
CA ILE A 86 -10.07 20.79 7.39
C ILE A 86 -11.29 20.95 6.48
N ASP A 87 -12.45 21.30 7.05
CA ASP A 87 -13.69 21.50 6.29
C ASP A 87 -13.54 22.67 5.29
N GLU A 88 -12.91 23.76 5.71
CA GLU A 88 -12.64 24.90 4.82
C GLU A 88 -11.63 24.52 3.72
N ALA A 89 -10.60 23.73 4.04
CA ALA A 89 -9.65 23.22 3.05
C ALA A 89 -10.36 22.39 1.98
N ALA A 90 -11.24 21.47 2.39
CA ALA A 90 -12.05 20.66 1.48
C ALA A 90 -12.96 21.54 0.60
N ARG A 91 -13.64 22.53 1.20
CA ARG A 91 -14.50 23.49 0.48
C ARG A 91 -13.74 24.32 -0.56
N LEU A 92 -12.45 24.56 -0.34
CA LEU A 92 -11.57 25.30 -1.23
C LEU A 92 -10.79 24.41 -2.21
N HIS A 93 -11.01 23.09 -2.18
CA HIS A 93 -10.24 22.11 -2.92
C HIS A 93 -8.73 22.28 -2.68
N ARG A 94 -8.34 22.43 -1.42
CA ARG A 94 -6.94 22.45 -0.99
C ARG A 94 -6.54 21.06 -0.57
N ALA A 95 -5.43 20.58 -1.12
CA ALA A 95 -4.87 19.29 -0.73
C ALA A 95 -4.61 19.28 0.77
N THR A 96 -5.07 18.22 1.43
CA THR A 96 -4.93 18.04 2.88
C THR A 96 -4.01 16.84 3.13
N VAL A 97 -2.84 17.11 3.70
CA VAL A 97 -1.82 16.12 4.02
C VAL A 97 -1.86 15.85 5.52
N TYR A 98 -1.79 14.60 5.94
CA TYR A 98 -1.86 14.20 7.35
C TYR A 98 -0.51 13.66 7.77
N VAL A 99 0.11 14.25 8.78
CA VAL A 99 1.43 13.84 9.25
C VAL A 99 1.34 13.47 10.72
N LEU A 100 1.65 12.21 11.02
CA LEU A 100 1.61 11.67 12.37
C LEU A 100 2.81 12.13 13.19
N ASP A 101 2.65 12.08 14.52
CA ASP A 101 3.72 12.46 15.45
C ASP A 101 4.96 11.59 15.26
N GLU A 102 4.78 10.28 15.06
CA GLU A 102 5.87 9.34 14.87
C GLU A 102 6.69 9.66 13.60
N GLN A 103 6.03 10.16 12.55
CA GLN A 103 6.72 10.57 11.31
C GLN A 103 7.59 11.80 11.53
N VAL A 104 7.12 12.75 12.34
CA VAL A 104 7.88 13.95 12.70
C VAL A 104 9.05 13.60 13.62
N GLU A 105 8.81 12.75 14.63
CA GLU A 105 9.81 12.33 15.62
C GLU A 105 10.96 11.53 14.98
N GLN A 106 10.64 10.67 14.01
CA GLN A 106 11.62 9.90 13.24
C GLN A 106 12.23 10.71 12.07
N ASP A 107 11.83 11.97 11.91
CA ASP A 107 12.24 12.87 10.83
C ASP A 107 12.04 12.29 9.42
N LEU A 108 10.98 11.51 9.23
CA LEU A 108 10.64 10.87 7.96
C LEU A 108 10.20 11.95 6.97
N LYS A 109 11.10 12.37 6.08
CA LYS A 109 10.80 13.39 5.09
C LYS A 109 9.79 12.86 4.08
N ILE A 110 8.62 13.51 4.05
CA ILE A 110 7.61 13.24 3.03
C ILE A 110 7.87 14.07 1.78
N ARG A 111 7.41 13.58 0.63
CA ARG A 111 7.39 14.29 -0.65
C ARG A 111 8.75 14.83 -1.09
N GLN A 112 9.80 14.06 -0.80
CA GLN A 112 11.16 14.36 -1.28
C GLN A 112 11.35 13.93 -2.74
N GLU A 113 10.69 12.85 -3.13
CA GLU A 113 10.65 12.38 -4.52
C GLU A 113 9.46 13.02 -5.24
N HIS A 114 9.75 13.77 -6.31
CA HIS A 114 8.73 14.35 -7.17
C HIS A 114 8.53 13.57 -8.47
N THR A 115 9.26 12.48 -8.69
CA THR A 115 9.16 11.70 -9.93
C THR A 115 7.75 11.12 -10.07
N PRO A 116 7.03 11.43 -11.16
CA PRO A 116 5.74 10.79 -11.44
C PRO A 116 5.89 9.28 -11.59
N LEU A 117 4.84 8.55 -11.23
CA LEU A 117 4.76 7.13 -11.57
C LEU A 117 4.72 6.97 -13.10
N ALA A 118 5.26 5.86 -13.57
CA ALA A 118 5.40 5.50 -14.96
C ALA A 118 4.81 4.11 -15.24
N LEU A 119 4.95 3.64 -16.48
CA LEU A 119 4.39 2.36 -16.92
C LEU A 119 4.92 1.17 -16.10
N GLU A 120 6.14 1.26 -15.59
CA GLU A 120 6.76 0.25 -14.72
C GLU A 120 6.08 0.10 -13.36
N ASP A 121 5.31 1.11 -12.93
CA ASP A 121 4.50 1.10 -11.71
C ASP A 121 3.10 0.51 -11.94
N CYS A 122 2.78 0.07 -13.17
CA CYS A 122 1.49 -0.51 -13.54
C CYS A 122 1.53 -2.05 -13.59
N ILE A 123 0.42 -2.70 -13.24
CA ILE A 123 0.20 -4.13 -13.44
C ILE A 123 0.28 -4.44 -14.95
N LEU A 124 1.00 -5.51 -15.31
CA LEU A 124 1.20 -5.91 -16.72
C LEU A 124 -0.14 -6.13 -17.43
N ASP A 125 -0.26 -5.59 -18.65
CA ASP A 125 -1.48 -5.64 -19.49
C ASP A 125 -2.77 -5.11 -18.84
N SER A 126 -2.67 -4.39 -17.72
CA SER A 126 -3.82 -3.79 -17.04
C SER A 126 -4.53 -2.73 -17.87
N ASN A 127 -3.88 -2.18 -18.90
CA ASN A 127 -4.49 -1.28 -19.87
C ASN A 127 -5.64 -1.89 -20.70
N ARG A 128 -5.82 -3.22 -20.63
CA ARG A 128 -6.94 -3.94 -21.25
C ARG A 128 -8.04 -4.36 -20.27
N GLN A 129 -7.87 -4.08 -18.98
CA GLN A 129 -8.81 -4.42 -17.93
C GLN A 129 -9.87 -3.33 -17.75
N ASP A 130 -10.93 -3.64 -17.00
CA ASP A 130 -11.92 -2.64 -16.60
C ASP A 130 -11.33 -1.72 -15.53
N TYR A 131 -11.54 -0.42 -15.68
CA TYR A 131 -10.97 0.58 -14.78
C TYR A 131 -11.93 1.00 -13.66
N GLU A 132 -13.21 0.64 -13.70
CA GLU A 132 -14.18 1.14 -12.71
C GLU A 132 -13.82 0.66 -11.29
N GLY A 133 -13.71 1.60 -10.35
CA GLY A 133 -13.26 1.35 -8.98
C GLY A 133 -11.75 1.14 -8.81
N LYS A 134 -10.96 1.15 -9.90
CA LYS A 134 -9.51 0.89 -9.83
C LYS A 134 -8.69 2.18 -9.76
N THR A 135 -7.52 2.09 -9.12
CA THR A 135 -6.54 3.18 -9.10
C THR A 135 -5.64 3.10 -10.32
N LEU A 136 -5.65 4.15 -11.11
CA LEU A 136 -4.94 4.26 -12.36
C LEU A 136 -3.74 5.19 -12.23
N VAL A 137 -2.68 4.88 -12.96
CA VAL A 137 -1.53 5.77 -13.16
C VAL A 137 -1.79 6.64 -14.39
N LEU A 138 -1.90 7.94 -14.17
CA LEU A 138 -2.01 8.94 -15.23
C LEU A 138 -0.64 9.16 -15.88
N ASP A 139 -0.58 9.20 -17.21
CA ASP A 139 0.63 9.62 -17.92
C ASP A 139 0.92 11.09 -17.60
N ALA A 140 2.05 11.33 -16.96
CA ALA A 140 2.50 12.68 -16.62
C ALA A 140 2.63 13.59 -17.86
N GLN A 141 2.75 13.04 -19.07
CA GLN A 141 2.78 13.84 -20.29
C GLN A 141 1.47 14.59 -20.55
N CYS A 142 0.33 14.07 -20.07
CA CYS A 142 -0.98 14.72 -20.16
C CYS A 142 -1.09 15.95 -19.24
N LEU A 143 -0.17 16.09 -18.29
CA LEU A 143 -0.10 17.24 -17.40
C LEU A 143 0.86 18.31 -17.92
N ILE A 144 0.55 19.56 -17.58
CA ILE A 144 1.48 20.69 -17.73
C ILE A 144 2.75 20.45 -16.91
N THR A 145 3.89 20.94 -17.40
CA THR A 145 5.23 20.59 -16.89
C THR A 145 5.40 20.72 -15.38
N ASN A 146 4.85 21.78 -14.76
CA ASN A 146 4.92 22.04 -13.32
C ASN A 146 4.03 21.12 -12.47
N CYS A 147 3.09 20.42 -13.09
CA CYS A 147 2.20 19.44 -12.46
C CYS A 147 2.70 17.99 -12.65
N ARG A 148 3.80 17.77 -13.38
CA ARG A 148 4.40 16.44 -13.56
C ARG A 148 5.13 16.01 -12.30
N LYS A 149 4.36 15.66 -11.28
CA LYS A 149 4.85 15.25 -9.96
C LYS A 149 4.16 13.99 -9.50
N SER A 150 4.85 13.21 -8.66
CA SER A 150 4.32 12.01 -7.99
C SER A 150 2.90 12.23 -7.46
N GLU A 151 2.65 13.33 -6.75
CA GLU A 151 1.35 13.67 -6.15
C GLU A 151 0.17 13.70 -7.13
N ASN A 152 0.41 13.90 -8.44
CA ASN A 152 -0.65 13.97 -9.45
C ASN A 152 -0.79 12.68 -10.28
N SER A 153 -0.05 11.62 -9.94
CA SER A 153 0.01 10.39 -10.73
C SER A 153 -1.18 9.46 -10.54
N LEU A 154 -1.82 9.45 -9.36
CA LEU A 154 -2.80 8.42 -9.02
C LEU A 154 -4.23 8.96 -9.01
N TRP A 155 -5.12 8.24 -9.69
CA TRP A 155 -6.52 8.60 -9.87
C TRP A 155 -7.42 7.37 -9.72
N VAL A 156 -8.51 7.49 -8.97
CA VAL A 156 -9.52 6.43 -8.84
C VAL A 156 -10.61 6.67 -9.88
N ALA A 157 -10.74 5.75 -10.83
CA ALA A 157 -11.81 5.82 -11.83
C ALA A 157 -13.13 5.33 -11.24
N TYR A 158 -14.23 6.04 -11.51
CA TYR A 158 -15.53 5.73 -10.92
C TYR A 158 -16.68 5.69 -11.94
N ASN A 159 -16.46 6.14 -13.18
CA ASN A 159 -17.46 6.07 -14.24
C ASN A 159 -16.84 6.36 -15.62
N GLY A 160 -17.64 6.20 -16.67
CA GLY A 160 -17.32 6.60 -18.03
C GLY A 160 -17.14 5.40 -18.95
N PHE A 161 -17.53 5.58 -20.23
CA PHE A 161 -17.41 4.51 -21.22
C PHE A 161 -15.96 4.05 -21.42
N GLY A 162 -14.99 4.93 -21.18
CA GLY A 162 -13.57 4.62 -21.27
C GLY A 162 -13.08 3.67 -20.18
N CYS A 163 -13.85 3.39 -19.12
CA CYS A 163 -13.48 2.40 -18.12
C CYS A 163 -13.44 0.99 -18.71
N THR A 164 -14.34 0.69 -19.63
CA THR A 164 -14.42 -0.62 -20.29
C THR A 164 -13.53 -0.67 -21.52
N TYR A 165 -12.64 -1.66 -21.56
CA TYR A 165 -11.75 -1.85 -22.71
C TYR A 165 -12.53 -2.13 -24.00
N GLY A 166 -12.12 -1.49 -25.10
CA GLY A 166 -12.74 -1.64 -26.42
C GLY A 166 -14.08 -0.93 -26.61
N ALA A 167 -14.58 -0.21 -25.59
CA ALA A 167 -15.77 0.62 -25.74
C ALA A 167 -15.55 1.75 -26.75
N ARG A 168 -16.63 2.17 -27.42
CA ARG A 168 -16.58 3.26 -28.42
C ARG A 168 -16.27 4.62 -27.78
N GLY A 169 -16.76 4.86 -26.56
CA GLY A 169 -16.45 6.06 -25.80
C GLY A 169 -15.14 5.89 -25.01
N GLN A 170 -14.34 6.94 -24.92
CA GLN A 170 -13.01 6.89 -24.29
C GLN A 170 -12.94 7.66 -22.96
N ALA A 171 -13.96 8.44 -22.63
CA ALA A 171 -13.98 9.22 -21.40
C ALA A 171 -14.03 8.34 -20.14
N VAL A 172 -13.11 8.62 -19.22
CA VAL A 172 -12.99 8.07 -17.88
C VAL A 172 -13.16 9.22 -16.89
N TYR A 173 -14.17 9.14 -16.04
CA TYR A 173 -14.34 10.05 -14.92
C TYR A 173 -13.57 9.49 -13.72
N ALA A 174 -12.66 10.30 -13.20
CA ALA A 174 -11.76 9.87 -12.14
C ALA A 174 -11.56 10.97 -11.10
N LYS A 175 -11.21 10.54 -9.89
CA LYS A 175 -10.90 11.42 -8.77
C LYS A 175 -9.44 11.25 -8.37
N SER A 176 -8.73 12.37 -8.30
CA SER A 176 -7.34 12.43 -7.85
C SER A 176 -7.23 11.82 -6.46
N LEU A 177 -6.31 10.87 -6.30
CA LEU A 177 -6.11 10.22 -5.01
C LEU A 177 -5.56 11.22 -3.98
N PHE A 178 -4.77 12.21 -4.42
CA PHE A 178 -4.05 13.13 -3.53
C PHE A 178 -4.92 14.21 -2.89
N ASP A 179 -5.74 14.89 -3.68
CA ASP A 179 -6.54 16.04 -3.24
C ASP A 179 -8.05 15.85 -3.42
N GLY A 180 -8.46 14.72 -3.99
CA GLY A 180 -9.87 14.41 -4.24
C GLY A 180 -10.49 15.24 -5.37
N HIS A 181 -9.70 15.95 -6.18
CA HIS A 181 -10.24 16.68 -7.33
C HIS A 181 -10.79 15.71 -8.39
N GLU A 182 -12.00 15.97 -8.88
CA GLU A 182 -12.63 15.18 -9.94
C GLU A 182 -12.32 15.76 -11.32
N ALA A 183 -11.95 14.90 -12.26
CA ALA A 183 -11.72 15.28 -13.64
C ALA A 183 -12.18 14.18 -14.60
N HIS A 184 -12.35 14.56 -15.87
CA HIS A 184 -12.47 13.59 -16.94
C HIS A 184 -11.13 13.52 -17.68
N TRP A 185 -10.76 12.30 -18.03
CA TRP A 185 -9.59 11.95 -18.82
C TRP A 185 -10.02 10.99 -19.93
N GLU A 186 -9.21 10.82 -20.95
CA GLU A 186 -9.41 9.75 -21.93
C GLU A 186 -8.73 8.47 -21.43
N ARG A 187 -9.24 7.29 -21.81
CA ARG A 187 -8.65 6.00 -21.42
C ARG A 187 -7.15 5.93 -21.77
N ALA A 188 -6.78 6.53 -22.90
CA ALA A 188 -5.40 6.58 -23.41
C ALA A 188 -4.48 7.49 -22.59
N ASP A 189 -5.02 8.37 -21.73
CA ASP A 189 -4.23 9.19 -20.81
C ASP A 189 -3.71 8.37 -19.62
N PHE A 190 -4.27 7.17 -19.37
CA PHE A 190 -3.83 6.27 -18.32
C PHE A 190 -2.88 5.20 -18.84
N LEU A 191 -1.80 4.98 -18.10
CA LEU A 191 -0.80 3.95 -18.39
C LEU A 191 -1.31 2.54 -18.01
N GLY A 192 -2.09 2.45 -16.94
CA GLY A 192 -2.66 1.21 -16.43
C GLY A 192 -3.08 1.30 -14.96
N ILE A 193 -3.44 0.16 -14.39
CA ILE A 193 -3.77 0.01 -12.96
C ILE A 193 -2.46 -0.04 -12.17
N VAL A 194 -2.36 0.74 -11.08
CA VAL A 194 -1.16 0.81 -10.24
C VAL A 194 -0.88 -0.53 -9.54
N LYS A 195 0.40 -0.91 -9.42
CA LYS A 195 0.82 -2.07 -8.62
C LYS A 195 0.64 -1.81 -7.12
N PRO A 196 0.26 -2.82 -6.31
CA PRO A 196 0.11 -2.65 -4.86
C PRO A 196 1.35 -2.05 -4.16
N GLU A 197 2.54 -2.53 -4.51
CA GLU A 197 3.81 -2.05 -3.92
C GLU A 197 4.14 -0.61 -4.32
N SER A 198 3.75 -0.20 -5.53
CA SER A 198 3.96 1.17 -6.03
C SER A 198 2.98 2.13 -5.36
N LEU A 199 1.73 1.70 -5.16
CA LEU A 199 0.72 2.42 -4.38
C LEU A 199 1.17 2.60 -2.92
N GLU A 200 1.68 1.54 -2.27
CA GLU A 200 2.16 1.62 -0.90
C GLU A 200 3.35 2.58 -0.76
N LYS A 201 4.34 2.49 -1.66
CA LYS A 201 5.47 3.42 -1.71
C LYS A 201 4.99 4.86 -1.87
N TRP A 202 4.02 5.09 -2.75
CA TRP A 202 3.44 6.41 -2.98
C TRP A 202 2.72 6.96 -1.73
N LEU A 203 1.93 6.14 -1.05
CA LEU A 203 1.20 6.54 0.18
C LEU A 203 2.15 6.89 1.33
N ARG A 204 3.27 6.19 1.46
CA ARG A 204 4.32 6.54 2.45
C ARG A 204 4.93 7.91 2.19
N GLN A 205 5.07 8.28 0.91
CA GLN A 205 5.60 9.58 0.50
C GLN A 205 4.54 10.70 0.52
N ASN A 206 3.26 10.36 0.34
CA ASN A 206 2.15 11.29 0.25
C ASN A 206 1.08 10.87 1.27
N PRO A 207 1.27 11.19 2.57
CA PRO A 207 0.37 10.71 3.61
C PRO A 207 -0.94 11.51 3.56
N ILE A 208 -1.89 10.97 2.81
CA ILE A 208 -3.22 11.52 2.62
C ILE A 208 -4.22 10.68 3.44
N ARG A 209 -5.22 11.34 4.01
CA ARG A 209 -6.34 10.68 4.73
C ARG A 209 -7.63 11.00 3.99
N HIS A 210 -7.75 10.48 2.77
CA HIS A 210 -9.01 10.53 2.02
C HIS A 210 -9.77 9.22 2.28
N GLU A 211 -11.07 9.27 2.58
CA GLU A 211 -11.90 8.09 2.87
C GLU A 211 -11.78 7.04 1.76
N MET A 212 -11.94 7.43 0.50
CA MET A 212 -11.68 6.55 -0.65
C MET A 212 -10.22 6.10 -0.82
N ALA A 213 -9.21 6.90 -0.46
CA ALA A 213 -7.82 6.44 -0.54
C ALA A 213 -7.52 5.41 0.55
N TYR A 214 -8.18 5.54 1.70
CA TYR A 214 -8.15 4.56 2.77
C TYR A 214 -8.93 3.31 2.36
N GLU A 215 -10.14 3.43 1.80
CA GLU A 215 -10.91 2.31 1.26
C GLU A 215 -10.11 1.58 0.18
N VAL A 216 -9.57 2.27 -0.82
CA VAL A 216 -8.75 1.65 -1.87
C VAL A 216 -7.42 1.09 -1.32
N ALA A 217 -6.79 1.72 -0.33
CA ALA A 217 -5.61 1.14 0.31
C ALA A 217 -5.94 -0.06 1.22
N GLN A 218 -7.13 -0.09 1.83
CA GLN A 218 -7.63 -1.20 2.62
C GLN A 218 -8.12 -2.34 1.74
N GLU A 219 -8.77 -2.03 0.61
CA GLU A 219 -9.15 -2.95 -0.46
C GLU A 219 -7.91 -3.48 -1.15
N ALA A 220 -6.90 -2.66 -1.47
CA ALA A 220 -5.62 -3.15 -1.97
C ALA A 220 -4.92 -4.03 -0.92
N LYS A 221 -4.99 -3.69 0.37
CA LYS A 221 -4.49 -4.57 1.45
C LYS A 221 -5.34 -5.83 1.62
N GLN A 222 -6.65 -5.79 1.39
CA GLN A 222 -7.57 -6.92 1.48
C GLN A 222 -7.50 -7.81 0.24
N GLU A 223 -7.46 -7.25 -0.97
CA GLU A 223 -7.14 -7.91 -2.24
C GLU A 223 -5.73 -8.49 -2.18
N HIS A 224 -4.76 -7.85 -1.53
CA HIS A 224 -3.42 -8.42 -1.26
C HIS A 224 -3.40 -9.35 -0.01
N SER A 225 -4.50 -9.40 0.75
CA SER A 225 -4.78 -10.44 1.77
C SER A 225 -5.66 -11.58 1.21
N LEU A 226 -6.18 -11.41 -0.02
CA LEU A 226 -7.06 -12.34 -0.74
C LEU A 226 -6.38 -12.91 -1.99
N GLU A 227 -5.33 -12.28 -2.51
CA GLU A 227 -4.19 -13.00 -3.04
C GLU A 227 -3.63 -13.79 -1.86
N PRO A 228 -3.47 -15.12 -1.97
CA PRO A 228 -2.77 -15.83 -0.93
C PRO A 228 -1.43 -15.13 -0.80
N SER A 229 -1.13 -14.60 0.39
CA SER A 229 0.23 -14.28 0.75
C SER A 229 0.98 -15.60 0.65
N ALA A 230 1.48 -15.90 -0.55
CA ALA A 230 2.31 -17.03 -0.85
C ALA A 230 3.74 -16.67 -0.39
N LYS A 231 3.82 -16.16 0.83
CA LYS A 231 4.89 -16.47 1.75
C LYS A 231 4.16 -17.19 2.85
N GLY A 232 3.96 -18.50 2.66
CA GLY A 232 3.71 -19.34 3.82
C GLY A 232 4.88 -19.21 4.80
N ASP A 233 4.81 -19.87 5.94
CA ASP A 233 5.79 -19.80 7.03
C ASP A 233 7.27 -19.92 6.58
N LEU A 234 7.50 -20.53 5.41
CA LEU A 234 8.78 -20.78 4.77
C LEU A 234 9.27 -19.68 3.80
N GLY A 235 8.49 -18.62 3.58
CA GLY A 235 8.86 -17.49 2.71
C GLY A 235 8.84 -17.78 1.20
N TRP A 236 8.34 -18.95 0.79
CA TRP A 236 8.19 -19.37 -0.61
C TRP A 236 6.74 -19.27 -1.11
N PRO A 237 6.54 -19.12 -2.45
CA PRO A 237 5.20 -19.12 -3.06
C PRO A 237 4.49 -20.47 -2.95
N TYR A 238 5.23 -21.55 -3.09
CA TYR A 238 4.75 -22.92 -2.91
C TYR A 238 5.92 -23.82 -2.55
N VAL A 239 5.61 -25.06 -2.19
CA VAL A 239 6.58 -26.15 -2.05
C VAL A 239 6.10 -27.36 -2.83
N ASN A 240 7.01 -28.16 -3.37
CA ASN A 240 6.65 -29.39 -4.07
C ASN A 240 6.77 -30.57 -3.09
N GLY A 241 5.68 -31.29 -2.89
CA GLY A 241 5.65 -32.54 -2.13
C GLY A 241 5.70 -33.74 -3.07
N TYR A 242 6.72 -34.57 -2.91
CA TYR A 242 6.91 -35.80 -3.67
C TYR A 242 6.59 -37.01 -2.81
N CYS A 243 5.69 -37.87 -3.30
CA CYS A 243 5.35 -39.17 -2.72
C CYS A 243 5.24 -40.20 -3.84
N HIS A 244 6.05 -41.27 -3.83
CA HIS A 244 6.04 -42.33 -4.86
C HIS A 244 6.11 -41.84 -6.32
N GLY A 245 6.79 -40.71 -6.57
CA GLY A 245 6.92 -40.14 -7.91
C GLY A 245 5.74 -39.26 -8.36
N GLU A 246 4.70 -39.13 -7.53
CA GLU A 246 3.67 -38.10 -7.71
C GLU A 246 4.14 -36.79 -7.08
N ASN A 247 3.96 -35.67 -7.80
CA ASN A 247 4.26 -34.33 -7.34
C ASN A 247 2.95 -33.59 -7.03
N THR A 248 2.85 -33.02 -5.84
CA THR A 248 1.78 -32.12 -5.43
C THR A 248 2.37 -30.76 -5.08
N ARG A 249 1.92 -29.68 -5.73
CA ARG A 249 2.27 -28.31 -5.34
C ARG A 249 1.43 -27.91 -4.13
N LEU A 250 2.06 -27.55 -3.03
CA LEU A 250 1.42 -27.28 -1.76
C LEU A 250 1.53 -25.81 -1.39
N VAL A 251 0.47 -25.29 -0.77
CA VAL A 251 0.54 -24.01 -0.04
C VAL A 251 1.54 -24.19 1.12
N PRO A 252 2.56 -23.33 1.28
CA PRO A 252 3.72 -23.63 2.12
C PRO A 252 3.56 -23.21 3.59
N THR A 253 2.49 -23.68 4.25
CA THR A 253 2.23 -23.45 5.69
C THR A 253 2.52 -24.70 6.52
N ALA A 254 2.84 -24.52 7.81
CA ALA A 254 3.09 -25.61 8.74
C ALA A 254 1.89 -26.57 8.86
N GLU A 255 0.66 -26.05 8.90
CA GLU A 255 -0.56 -26.87 8.99
C GLU A 255 -0.77 -27.71 7.74
N ASN A 256 -0.55 -27.12 6.56
CA ASN A 256 -0.75 -27.83 5.30
C ASN A 256 0.33 -28.89 5.07
N LEU A 257 1.58 -28.58 5.44
CA LEU A 257 2.66 -29.57 5.41
C LEU A 257 2.43 -30.68 6.44
N ALA A 258 1.94 -30.37 7.64
CA ALA A 258 1.61 -31.38 8.63
C ALA A 258 0.47 -32.31 8.16
N ALA A 259 -0.57 -31.76 7.54
CA ALA A 259 -1.64 -32.53 6.93
C ALA A 259 -1.12 -33.43 5.80
N TYR A 260 -0.29 -32.88 4.91
CA TYR A 260 0.34 -33.64 3.84
C TYR A 260 1.20 -34.78 4.39
N ILE A 261 2.02 -34.53 5.42
CA ILE A 261 2.84 -35.56 6.07
C ILE A 261 1.97 -36.63 6.75
N ALA A 262 0.95 -36.23 7.50
CA ALA A 262 0.07 -37.15 8.23
C ALA A 262 -0.79 -38.01 7.29
N THR A 263 -1.13 -37.51 6.10
CA THR A 263 -1.95 -38.23 5.12
C THR A 263 -1.08 -38.99 4.11
N LYS A 264 -0.22 -38.30 3.35
CA LYS A 264 0.61 -38.90 2.30
C LYS A 264 1.79 -39.71 2.86
N GLY A 265 2.25 -39.40 4.07
CA GLY A 265 3.26 -40.21 4.75
C GLY A 265 2.77 -41.63 5.10
N LEU A 266 1.46 -41.89 5.08
CA LEU A 266 0.93 -43.26 5.19
C LEU A 266 1.10 -44.07 3.91
N GLU A 267 1.21 -43.39 2.77
CA GLU A 267 1.39 -44.00 1.46
C GLU A 267 2.88 -44.29 1.19
N GLY A 268 3.80 -43.42 1.62
CA GLY A 268 5.24 -43.62 1.48
C GLY A 268 6.11 -42.51 2.10
N ASP A 269 7.42 -42.62 1.89
CA ASP A 269 8.39 -41.58 2.28
C ASP A 269 8.22 -40.33 1.43
N LEU A 270 8.30 -39.16 2.08
CA LEU A 270 8.07 -37.87 1.43
C LEU A 270 9.37 -37.10 1.26
N THR A 271 9.47 -36.40 0.14
CA THR A 271 10.48 -35.35 -0.07
C THR A 271 9.77 -34.05 -0.38
N ILE A 272 10.04 -33.01 0.41
CA ILE A 272 9.47 -31.68 0.23
C ILE A 272 10.60 -30.74 -0.17
N THR A 273 10.39 -30.03 -1.28
CA THR A 273 11.38 -29.15 -1.89
C THR A 273 10.85 -27.73 -2.04
N ASN A 274 11.76 -26.77 -2.19
CA ASN A 274 11.43 -25.40 -2.57
C ASN A 274 11.06 -25.32 -4.08
N PRO A 275 10.65 -24.15 -4.61
CA PRO A 275 10.33 -23.99 -6.04
C PRO A 275 11.47 -24.30 -7.02
N LEU A 276 12.72 -24.39 -6.56
CA LEU A 276 13.90 -24.75 -7.35
C LEU A 276 14.26 -26.24 -7.19
N ASP A 277 13.32 -27.06 -6.72
CA ASP A 277 13.46 -28.50 -6.43
C ASP A 277 14.62 -28.86 -5.49
N GLN A 278 15.01 -27.93 -4.62
CA GLN A 278 16.00 -28.21 -3.58
C GLN A 278 15.29 -28.80 -2.34
N PRO A 279 15.66 -30.01 -1.88
CA PRO A 279 15.02 -30.65 -0.74
C PRO A 279 15.33 -29.89 0.55
N PHE A 280 14.28 -29.60 1.31
CA PHE A 280 14.41 -28.94 2.61
C PHE A 280 13.80 -29.76 3.75
N LEU A 281 12.88 -30.69 3.45
CA LEU A 281 12.30 -31.61 4.43
C LEU A 281 12.12 -33.02 3.81
N THR A 282 12.54 -34.05 4.54
CA THR A 282 12.31 -35.46 4.19
C THR A 282 11.66 -36.22 5.34
N THR A 283 10.90 -37.27 5.02
CA THR A 283 10.24 -38.11 6.01
C THR A 283 10.55 -39.60 5.80
N TYR A 284 10.40 -40.37 6.88
CA TYR A 284 10.16 -41.81 6.84
C TYR A 284 8.69 -42.05 7.19
N GLY A 285 7.88 -42.33 6.17
CA GLY A 285 6.43 -42.30 6.27
C GLY A 285 5.92 -40.98 6.85
N THR A 286 5.20 -41.05 7.97
CA THR A 286 4.67 -39.87 8.66
C THR A 286 5.68 -39.17 9.56
N PHE A 287 6.88 -39.71 9.79
CA PHE A 287 7.88 -39.15 10.72
C PHE A 287 8.95 -38.33 9.99
N ILE A 288 9.33 -37.18 10.53
CA ILE A 288 10.36 -36.32 9.94
C ILE A 288 11.74 -36.98 10.09
N ASP A 289 12.47 -37.14 8.97
CA ASP A 289 13.87 -37.59 8.92
C ASP A 289 14.82 -36.39 9.02
N ARG A 290 14.70 -35.45 8.06
CA ARG A 290 15.53 -34.25 8.00
C ARG A 290 14.69 -33.01 7.72
N CYS A 291 15.09 -31.89 8.31
CA CYS A 291 14.60 -30.57 7.95
C CYS A 291 15.77 -29.58 8.02
N SER A 292 15.99 -28.79 6.98
CA SER A 292 17.07 -27.80 6.92
C SER A 292 16.80 -26.55 7.76
N ASP A 293 15.53 -26.24 8.03
CA ASP A 293 15.11 -25.14 8.89
C ASP A 293 14.67 -25.66 10.26
N PHE A 294 15.60 -25.59 11.22
CA PHE A 294 15.36 -26.06 12.58
C PHE A 294 14.34 -25.19 13.33
N ALA A 295 14.29 -23.88 13.07
CA ALA A 295 13.37 -22.98 13.76
C ALA A 295 11.93 -23.25 13.32
N PHE A 296 11.71 -23.39 12.00
CA PHE A 296 10.43 -23.83 11.45
C PHE A 296 10.00 -25.19 11.99
N LEU A 297 10.89 -26.17 12.01
CA LEU A 297 10.61 -27.52 12.50
C LEU A 297 10.09 -27.50 13.95
N GLU A 298 10.81 -26.85 14.87
CA GLU A 298 10.49 -26.88 16.31
C GLU A 298 9.33 -25.95 16.67
N GLN A 299 9.27 -24.75 16.09
CA GLN A 299 8.34 -23.71 16.54
C GLN A 299 7.01 -23.75 15.80
N GLN A 300 6.97 -24.31 14.59
CA GLN A 300 5.79 -24.22 13.71
C GLN A 300 5.29 -25.61 13.33
N LEU A 301 6.14 -26.47 12.76
CA LEU A 301 5.68 -27.75 12.20
C LEU A 301 5.37 -28.81 13.27
N LYS A 302 6.26 -29.04 14.25
CA LYS A 302 6.04 -30.06 15.29
C LYS A 302 4.77 -29.81 16.13
N PRO A 303 4.47 -28.58 16.59
CA PRO A 303 3.27 -28.31 17.37
C PRO A 303 1.96 -28.72 16.68
N VAL A 304 1.91 -28.64 15.34
CA VAL A 304 0.72 -28.98 14.56
C VAL A 304 0.76 -30.42 14.03
N LEU A 305 1.95 -30.98 13.77
CA LEU A 305 2.10 -32.35 13.26
C LEU A 305 1.89 -33.42 14.34
N ILE A 306 2.37 -33.18 15.56
CA ILE A 306 2.29 -34.19 16.65
C ILE A 306 0.83 -34.58 16.95
N PRO A 307 -0.13 -33.66 17.14
CA PRO A 307 -1.54 -34.03 17.38
C PRO A 307 -2.17 -34.85 16.24
N LEU A 308 -1.74 -34.62 14.99
CA LEU A 308 -2.19 -35.40 13.82
C LEU A 308 -1.61 -36.81 13.84
N GLN A 309 -0.33 -36.95 14.19
CA GLN A 309 0.34 -38.25 14.30
C GLN A 309 -0.17 -39.08 15.48
N THR A 310 -0.58 -38.45 16.59
CA THR A 310 -1.15 -39.14 17.75
C THR A 310 -2.64 -39.49 17.58
N GLY A 311 -3.28 -38.99 16.52
CA GLY A 311 -4.70 -39.20 16.25
C GLY A 311 -5.63 -38.37 17.18
N GLU A 312 -5.09 -37.33 17.82
CA GLU A 312 -5.89 -36.40 18.62
C GLU A 312 -6.74 -35.48 17.73
N ILE A 313 -6.27 -35.21 16.51
CA ILE A 313 -6.92 -34.36 15.52
C ILE A 313 -6.91 -35.10 14.17
N GLU A 314 -8.02 -35.07 13.43
CA GLU A 314 -8.06 -35.60 12.06
C GLU A 314 -7.32 -34.66 11.08
N PRO A 315 -6.54 -35.18 10.12
CA PRO A 315 -5.84 -34.35 9.14
C PRO A 315 -6.83 -33.49 8.34
N PRO A 316 -6.61 -32.16 8.26
CA PRO A 316 -7.42 -31.31 7.40
C PRO A 316 -7.16 -31.62 5.92
N PRO A 317 -8.06 -31.21 5.01
CA PRO A 317 -7.84 -31.40 3.58
C PRO A 317 -6.57 -30.69 3.10
N ILE A 318 -5.79 -31.39 2.27
CA ILE A 318 -4.55 -30.87 1.67
C ILE A 318 -4.90 -29.70 0.74
N GLN A 319 -4.22 -28.57 0.91
CA GLN A 319 -4.36 -27.38 0.09
C GLN A 319 -3.30 -27.36 -1.00
N GLU A 320 -3.73 -27.57 -2.25
CA GLU A 320 -2.86 -27.48 -3.42
C GLU A 320 -2.73 -26.02 -3.90
N TYR A 321 -1.54 -25.67 -4.38
CA TYR A 321 -1.26 -24.36 -4.95
C TYR A 321 -1.60 -24.33 -6.45
N SER A 322 -2.48 -23.40 -6.86
CA SER A 322 -3.04 -23.30 -8.21
C SER A 322 -2.46 -22.14 -9.07
N GLY A 323 -1.34 -21.55 -8.66
CA GLY A 323 -0.68 -20.49 -9.44
C GLY A 323 -0.13 -20.97 -10.80
N PRO A 324 0.16 -20.04 -11.73
CA PRO A 324 0.55 -20.37 -13.10
C PRO A 324 1.74 -21.35 -13.12
N TYR A 325 1.61 -22.39 -13.95
CA TYR A 325 2.67 -23.36 -14.21
C TYR A 325 3.73 -22.68 -15.10
N GLU A 326 4.76 -22.07 -14.51
CA GLU A 326 5.97 -21.74 -15.26
C GLU A 326 6.69 -23.06 -15.57
N LEU A 327 6.44 -23.62 -16.75
CA LEU A 327 7.32 -24.62 -17.36
C LEU A 327 8.55 -23.87 -17.87
N ALA A 328 9.62 -23.88 -17.10
CA ALA A 328 10.95 -23.58 -17.63
C ALA A 328 11.48 -24.85 -18.32
N ASP A 329 10.95 -25.14 -19.51
CA ASP A 329 11.53 -26.11 -20.44
C ASP A 329 12.06 -25.33 -21.66
N ASP A 330 13.17 -24.60 -21.46
CA ASP A 330 14.02 -24.14 -22.57
C ASP A 330 14.90 -25.31 -23.02
N GLU A 331 14.30 -26.32 -23.65
CA GLU A 331 15.00 -27.15 -24.64
C GLU A 331 14.74 -26.54 -26.03
N GLU A 332 15.38 -25.41 -26.34
CA GLU A 332 15.55 -25.02 -27.75
C GLU A 332 16.59 -25.96 -28.40
N GLU A 333 16.06 -26.93 -29.13
CA GLU A 333 16.76 -27.66 -30.19
C GLU A 333 17.50 -26.68 -31.10
N LEU A 334 18.82 -26.66 -30.97
CA LEU A 334 19.75 -25.94 -31.83
C LEU A 334 19.93 -26.71 -33.16
N ASP A 335 18.87 -26.77 -33.96
CA ASP A 335 18.94 -27.20 -35.36
C ASP A 335 18.86 -25.96 -36.27
N GLY A 336 20.03 -25.39 -36.55
CA GLY A 336 20.23 -24.30 -37.50
C GLY A 336 21.47 -24.56 -38.32
N GLU A 337 21.27 -25.27 -39.43
CA GLU A 337 22.27 -25.68 -40.41
C GLU A 337 23.21 -24.53 -40.82
N LEU A 338 24.51 -24.81 -40.72
CA LEU A 338 25.58 -24.08 -41.38
C LEU A 338 25.61 -24.48 -42.86
N GLU A 339 25.32 -23.54 -43.75
CA GLU A 339 25.52 -23.67 -45.19
C GLU A 339 26.06 -22.34 -45.76
N PRO A 340 26.88 -22.39 -46.83
CA PRO A 340 28.33 -22.58 -46.73
C PRO A 340 29.19 -21.36 -47.08
#